data_AF-A0A251XMZ0-F1
#
_entry.id   AF-A0A251XMZ0-F1
#
_cell.length_a   1.000
_cell.length_b   1.000
_cell.length_c   1.000
_cell.angle_alpha   90.00
_cell.angle_beta   90.00
_cell.angle_gamma   90.00
#
_symmetry.space_group_name_H-M   'P 1'
#
loop_
_entity.id
_entity.type
_entity.pdbx_description
1 polymer ?
#
loop_
_entity_poly.entity_id
_entity_poly.type
_entity_poly.pdbx_seq_one_letter_code
_entity_poly.pdbx_strand_id
1 'polypeptide(L)'
;MRVPLVSTGHAFPAGHRLRLAVSSAYWPWIWPHAREATLVVAPSRSSVTLPVWTRTEDDGVRFEEAVQATPIAIQRIPDDSGLPERSVTHDVATGEWTLDVDPGYGGSRIYPDGLVFTESSRETYRITDGDPTSAVAESRWAIGLEQPTWRARLETTSRVTADADAFRVVNTLRAWARDGGPGAPEVLVADRVFDDLVPRTSA
;
A
#
# COMPACT_ATOMS: atom_id res chain seq x y z
N MET A 1 -6.56 0.22 -30.08
CA MET A 1 -6.04 0.77 -28.80
C MET A 1 -4.53 0.57 -28.79
N ARG A 2 -3.76 1.55 -28.31
CA ARG A 2 -2.32 1.43 -28.10
C ARG A 2 -2.06 1.84 -26.65
N VAL A 3 -1.39 0.97 -25.90
CA VAL A 3 -1.06 1.22 -24.49
C VAL A 3 0.45 1.35 -24.39
N PRO A 4 1.00 2.52 -24.02
CA PRO A 4 2.42 2.64 -23.76
C PRO A 4 2.79 1.88 -22.49
N LEU A 5 3.93 1.19 -22.51
CA LEU A 5 4.50 0.55 -21.32
C LEU A 5 5.47 1.51 -20.62
N VAL A 6 5.68 1.29 -19.32
CA VAL A 6 6.72 2.01 -18.56
C VAL A 6 8.08 1.72 -19.19
N SER A 7 8.89 2.76 -19.40
CA SER A 7 10.22 2.63 -19.99
C SER A 7 11.15 1.85 -19.05
N THR A 8 11.98 0.99 -19.62
CA THR A 8 12.97 0.20 -18.88
C THR A 8 14.18 -0.10 -19.77
N GLY A 9 15.35 -0.23 -19.15
CA GLY A 9 16.57 -0.73 -19.78
C GLY A 9 16.80 -2.17 -19.35
N HIS A 10 16.68 -3.13 -20.27
CA HIS A 10 16.85 -4.55 -19.95
C HIS A 10 17.56 -5.31 -21.08
N ALA A 11 18.41 -6.26 -20.70
CA ALA A 11 19.02 -7.22 -21.62
C ALA A 11 18.47 -8.61 -21.30
N PHE A 12 17.89 -9.30 -22.29
CA PHE A 12 17.37 -10.66 -22.14
C PHE A 12 18.49 -11.68 -22.42
N PRO A 13 18.99 -12.43 -21.42
CA PRO A 13 20.03 -13.43 -21.66
C PRO A 13 19.52 -14.60 -22.51
N ALA A 14 20.45 -15.34 -23.12
CA ALA A 14 20.11 -16.55 -23.86
C ALA A 14 19.36 -17.56 -22.96
N GLY A 15 18.30 -18.18 -23.50
CA GLY A 15 17.44 -19.12 -22.77
C GLY A 15 16.28 -18.48 -22.01
N HIS A 16 16.28 -17.16 -21.82
CA HIS A 16 15.15 -16.45 -21.21
C HIS A 16 13.97 -16.32 -22.18
N ARG A 17 12.76 -16.12 -21.62
CA ARG A 17 11.53 -15.90 -22.39
C ARG A 17 10.83 -14.65 -21.90
N LEU A 18 10.27 -13.89 -22.83
CA LEU A 18 9.36 -12.79 -22.52
C LEU A 18 7.96 -13.35 -22.26
N ARG A 19 7.36 -13.02 -21.10
CA ARG A 19 5.96 -13.30 -20.79
C ARG A 19 5.16 -12.01 -20.82
N LEU A 20 4.08 -12.02 -21.59
CA LEU A 20 3.06 -10.96 -21.57
C LEU A 20 1.87 -11.46 -20.76
N ALA A 21 1.46 -10.69 -19.75
CA ALA A 21 0.27 -10.94 -18.96
C ALA A 21 -0.65 -9.73 -19.09
N VAL A 22 -1.94 -9.99 -19.31
CA VAL A 22 -2.97 -8.95 -19.40
C VAL A 22 -4.07 -9.33 -18.43
N SER A 23 -4.48 -8.37 -17.61
CA SER A 23 -5.54 -8.53 -16.61
C SER A 23 -6.51 -7.35 -16.69
N SER A 24 -7.79 -7.61 -16.47
CA SER A 24 -8.82 -6.58 -16.30
C SER A 24 -8.92 -6.08 -14.85
N ALA A 25 -8.19 -6.71 -13.92
CA ALA A 25 -8.16 -6.35 -12.51
C ALA A 25 -6.73 -6.25 -11.99
N TYR A 26 -6.48 -5.30 -11.09
CA TYR A 26 -5.19 -5.16 -10.40
C TYR A 26 -5.40 -4.93 -8.89
N TRP A 27 -6.30 -5.73 -8.31
CA TRP A 27 -6.58 -5.71 -6.88
C TRP A 27 -5.35 -6.11 -6.04
N PRO A 28 -5.09 -5.46 -4.89
CA PRO A 28 -5.79 -4.31 -4.32
C PRO A 28 -5.27 -2.94 -4.77
N TRP A 29 -4.27 -2.90 -5.65
CA TRP A 29 -3.65 -1.64 -6.11
C TRP A 29 -4.62 -0.71 -6.86
N ILE A 30 -5.57 -1.29 -7.60
CA ILE A 30 -6.63 -0.56 -8.29
C ILE A 30 -7.96 -1.17 -7.88
N TRP A 31 -8.87 -0.31 -7.40
CA TRP A 31 -10.22 -0.72 -7.04
C TRP A 31 -10.99 -1.26 -8.26
N PRO A 32 -11.74 -2.36 -8.16
CA PRO A 32 -12.46 -2.94 -9.30
C PRO A 32 -13.52 -1.99 -9.87
N HIS A 33 -13.79 -2.05 -11.17
CA HIS A 33 -14.97 -1.40 -11.75
C HIS A 33 -16.28 -1.96 -11.17
N ALA A 34 -17.40 -1.23 -11.30
CA ALA A 34 -18.70 -1.65 -10.75
C ALA A 34 -19.20 -3.00 -11.30
N ARG A 35 -18.72 -3.37 -12.48
CA ARG A 35 -19.12 -4.58 -13.19
C ARG A 35 -17.88 -5.33 -13.64
N GLU A 36 -18.00 -6.65 -13.67
CA GLU A 36 -16.95 -7.50 -14.20
C GLU A 36 -16.78 -7.25 -15.70
N ALA A 37 -15.54 -7.06 -16.14
CA ALA A 37 -15.20 -6.81 -17.53
C ALA A 37 -14.64 -8.08 -18.18
N THR A 38 -15.23 -8.48 -19.31
CA THR A 38 -14.66 -9.52 -20.18
C THR A 38 -13.67 -8.90 -21.15
N LEU A 39 -12.42 -9.37 -21.11
CA LEU A 39 -11.39 -8.99 -22.08
C LEU A 39 -11.22 -10.09 -23.13
N VAL A 40 -11.35 -9.73 -24.41
CA VAL A 40 -11.04 -10.63 -25.54
C VAL A 40 -9.81 -10.10 -26.27
N VAL A 41 -8.73 -10.87 -26.26
CA VAL A 41 -7.50 -10.55 -26.99
C VAL A 41 -7.45 -11.40 -28.26
N ALA A 42 -7.32 -10.76 -29.42
CA ALA A 42 -7.15 -11.44 -30.71
C ALA A 42 -5.64 -11.47 -31.06
N PRO A 43 -4.92 -12.60 -30.85
CA PRO A 43 -3.46 -12.61 -30.96
C PRO A 43 -2.96 -12.26 -32.36
N SER A 44 -3.66 -12.70 -33.41
CA SER A 44 -3.33 -12.38 -34.81
C SER A 44 -3.47 -10.90 -35.17
N ARG A 45 -4.16 -10.12 -34.33
CA ARG A 45 -4.39 -8.68 -34.50
C ARG A 45 -3.74 -7.85 -33.39
N SER A 46 -2.93 -8.49 -32.54
CA SER A 46 -2.28 -7.86 -31.40
C SER A 46 -0.77 -8.04 -31.54
N SER A 47 -0.01 -7.04 -31.12
CA SER A 47 1.44 -7.11 -31.13
C SER A 47 2.00 -6.33 -29.96
N VAL A 48 3.22 -6.70 -29.54
CA VAL A 48 4.03 -5.92 -28.62
C VAL A 48 5.31 -5.55 -29.36
N THR A 49 5.63 -4.26 -29.36
CA THR A 49 6.83 -3.72 -29.97
C THR A 49 7.74 -3.21 -28.87
N LEU A 50 8.91 -3.83 -28.72
CA LEU A 50 9.94 -3.37 -27.80
C LEU A 50 11.03 -2.65 -28.60
N PRO A 51 11.43 -1.42 -28.21
CA PRO A 51 12.58 -0.79 -28.81
C PRO A 51 13.84 -1.58 -28.46
N VAL A 52 14.62 -1.93 -29.48
CA VAL A 52 15.93 -2.59 -29.30
C VAL A 52 17.00 -1.54 -29.38
N TRP A 53 17.86 -1.47 -28.37
CA TRP A 53 19.04 -0.61 -28.41
C TRP A 53 20.06 -1.22 -29.37
N THR A 54 20.36 -0.51 -30.46
CA THR A 54 21.27 -0.99 -31.53
C THR A 54 22.58 -0.21 -31.60
N ARG A 55 22.78 0.82 -30.77
CA ARG A 55 24.05 1.58 -30.76
C ARG A 55 25.15 0.71 -30.16
N THR A 56 26.26 0.61 -30.89
CA THR A 56 27.50 -0.06 -30.44
C THR A 56 28.47 0.90 -29.75
N GLU A 57 28.27 2.20 -29.95
CA GLU A 57 29.09 3.26 -29.39
C GLU A 57 28.47 3.79 -28.09
N ASP A 58 29.31 3.95 -27.09
CA ASP A 58 28.99 4.54 -25.80
C ASP A 58 29.28 6.05 -25.86
N ASP A 59 28.35 6.87 -25.37
CA ASP A 59 28.51 8.33 -25.29
C ASP A 59 29.56 8.75 -24.25
N GLY A 60 30.20 7.78 -23.58
CA GLY A 60 31.23 8.01 -22.58
C GLY A 60 30.68 8.58 -21.28
N VAL A 61 29.36 8.49 -21.08
CA VAL A 61 28.71 8.94 -19.84
C VAL A 61 29.20 8.07 -18.71
N ARG A 62 29.84 8.70 -17.72
CA ARG A 62 30.29 8.07 -16.49
C ARG A 62 29.70 8.84 -15.33
N PHE A 63 29.16 8.11 -14.38
CA PHE A 63 28.79 8.68 -13.09
C PHE A 63 29.99 8.58 -12.16
N GLU A 64 30.12 9.56 -11.27
CA GLU A 64 31.01 9.43 -10.11
C GLU A 64 30.52 8.29 -9.21
N GLU A 65 31.32 7.96 -8.19
CA GLU A 65 30.91 7.00 -7.18
C GLU A 65 29.54 7.40 -6.58
N ALA A 66 28.68 6.41 -6.36
CA ALA A 66 27.36 6.66 -5.80
C ALA A 66 27.49 7.31 -4.42
N VAL A 67 26.98 8.53 -4.29
CA VAL A 67 26.92 9.23 -3.01
C VAL A 67 25.58 8.95 -2.34
N GLN A 68 25.62 8.60 -1.06
CA GLN A 68 24.43 8.43 -0.22
C GLN A 68 24.55 9.32 1.01
N ALA A 69 23.42 9.86 1.46
CA ALA A 69 23.38 10.58 2.73
C ALA A 69 23.67 9.62 3.89
N THR A 70 24.42 10.07 4.89
CA THR A 70 24.63 9.31 6.13
C THR A 70 23.28 8.97 6.76
N PRO A 71 22.95 7.68 6.98
CA PRO A 71 21.69 7.30 7.60
C PRO A 71 21.56 7.88 9.01
N ILE A 72 20.33 8.23 9.41
CA ILE A 72 20.04 8.61 10.80
C ILE A 72 20.24 7.38 11.69
N ALA A 73 21.01 7.53 12.77
CA ALA A 73 21.30 6.47 13.73
C ALA A 73 20.09 6.14 14.62
N ILE A 74 19.04 5.57 14.02
CA ILE A 74 17.85 5.12 14.75
C ILE A 74 18.11 3.77 15.45
N GLN A 75 17.51 3.59 16.63
CA GLN A 75 17.40 2.29 17.26
C GLN A 75 16.02 1.70 16.93
N ARG A 76 15.98 0.53 16.28
CA ARG A 76 14.71 -0.17 16.01
C ARG A 76 14.16 -0.82 17.27
N ILE A 77 12.86 -0.71 17.47
CA ILE A 77 12.10 -1.47 18.47
C ILE A 77 11.47 -2.65 17.73
N PRO A 78 11.79 -3.90 18.07
CA PRO A 78 11.22 -5.08 17.41
C PRO A 78 9.69 -5.08 17.49
N ASP A 79 9.04 -5.50 16.41
CA ASP A 79 7.63 -5.85 16.44
C ASP A 79 7.44 -7.19 17.18
N ASP A 80 6.47 -7.24 18.08
CA ASP A 80 6.11 -8.41 18.90
C ASP A 80 4.76 -9.02 18.50
N SER A 81 4.14 -8.56 17.41
CA SER A 81 2.83 -9.03 16.94
C SER A 81 2.77 -10.56 16.72
N GLY A 82 3.90 -11.16 16.32
CA GLY A 82 3.98 -12.59 15.98
C GLY A 82 3.16 -12.98 14.74
N LEU A 83 2.61 -12.01 14.02
CA LEU A 83 1.83 -12.21 12.81
C LEU A 83 2.73 -12.13 11.57
N PRO A 84 2.37 -12.82 10.47
CA PRO A 84 3.11 -12.66 9.22
C PRO A 84 2.93 -11.23 8.69
N GLU A 85 4.01 -10.65 8.18
CA GLU A 85 3.99 -9.34 7.51
C GLU A 85 3.02 -9.33 6.33
N ARG A 86 2.89 -10.46 5.64
CA ARG A 86 1.94 -10.59 4.52
C ARG A 86 1.39 -12.00 4.43
N SER A 87 0.07 -12.12 4.36
CA SER A 87 -0.62 -13.39 4.14
C SER A 87 -1.73 -13.23 3.11
N VAL A 88 -1.84 -14.22 2.23
CA VAL A 88 -2.94 -14.34 1.26
C VAL A 88 -3.70 -15.61 1.57
N THR A 89 -5.01 -15.51 1.74
CA THR A 89 -5.92 -16.64 1.96
C THR A 89 -7.00 -16.64 0.89
N HIS A 90 -7.38 -17.83 0.43
CA HIS A 90 -8.50 -18.04 -0.46
C HIS A 90 -9.45 -19.06 0.15
N ASP A 91 -10.67 -18.63 0.46
CA ASP A 91 -11.75 -19.53 0.87
C ASP A 91 -12.42 -20.10 -0.39
N VAL A 92 -12.19 -21.40 -0.63
CA VAL A 92 -12.66 -22.07 -1.85
C VAL A 92 -14.18 -22.24 -1.88
N ALA A 93 -14.86 -22.28 -0.73
CA ALA A 93 -16.30 -22.47 -0.66
C ALA A 93 -17.06 -21.18 -1.02
N THR A 94 -16.54 -20.04 -0.58
CA THR A 94 -17.14 -18.72 -0.81
C THR A 94 -16.52 -17.98 -2.00
N GLY A 95 -15.32 -18.36 -2.44
CA GLY A 95 -14.54 -17.64 -3.45
C GLY A 95 -13.92 -16.34 -2.93
N GLU A 96 -13.83 -16.14 -1.62
CA GLU A 96 -13.26 -14.93 -1.03
C GLU A 96 -11.72 -15.01 -0.97
N TRP A 97 -11.08 -13.98 -1.51
CA TRP A 97 -9.67 -13.70 -1.35
C TRP A 97 -9.47 -12.66 -0.26
N THR A 98 -8.62 -12.96 0.70
CA THR A 98 -8.15 -12.01 1.72
C THR A 98 -6.64 -11.81 1.59
N LEU A 99 -6.21 -10.56 1.39
CA LEU A 99 -4.83 -10.13 1.63
C LEU A 99 -4.80 -9.40 2.98
N ASP A 100 -4.01 -9.91 3.89
CA ASP A 100 -3.74 -9.28 5.18
C ASP A 100 -2.25 -8.91 5.26
N VAL A 101 -1.97 -7.64 5.55
CA VAL A 101 -0.62 -7.07 5.46
C VAL A 101 -0.33 -6.13 6.62
N ASP A 102 0.84 -6.30 7.22
CA ASP A 102 1.52 -5.24 7.94
C ASP A 102 2.34 -4.48 6.88
N PRO A 103 2.07 -3.19 6.63
CA PRO A 103 2.77 -2.46 5.60
C PRO A 103 4.24 -2.18 5.94
N GLY A 104 4.66 -2.35 7.20
CA GLY A 104 6.07 -2.39 7.60
C GLY A 104 6.85 -1.12 7.28
N TYR A 105 6.27 0.07 7.49
CA TYR A 105 6.87 1.38 7.16
C TYR A 105 8.04 1.81 8.09
N GLY A 106 8.92 0.85 8.38
CA GLY A 106 10.10 1.02 9.23
C GLY A 106 9.85 0.77 10.71
N GLY A 107 8.59 0.59 11.11
CA GLY A 107 8.18 0.17 12.45
C GLY A 107 8.58 1.13 13.57
N SER A 108 8.38 0.66 14.79
CA SER A 108 8.71 1.37 16.02
C SER A 108 10.23 1.60 16.15
N ARG A 109 10.63 2.79 16.62
CA ARG A 109 12.03 3.23 16.66
C ARG A 109 12.28 4.38 17.63
N ILE A 110 13.53 4.53 18.05
CA ILE A 110 14.03 5.64 18.87
C ILE A 110 15.02 6.45 18.04
N TYR A 111 14.84 7.76 18.02
CA TYR A 111 15.71 8.70 17.30
C TYR A 111 16.87 9.19 18.18
N PRO A 112 17.95 9.72 17.59
CA PRO A 112 19.12 10.21 18.35
C PRO A 112 18.82 11.31 19.37
N ASP A 113 17.73 12.06 19.19
CA ASP A 113 17.26 13.10 20.10
C ASP A 113 16.37 12.57 21.24
N GLY A 114 16.23 11.24 21.34
CA GLY A 114 15.42 10.57 22.34
C GLY A 114 13.93 10.43 21.99
N LEU A 115 13.48 10.90 20.82
CA LEU A 115 12.09 10.73 20.40
C LEU A 115 11.79 9.24 20.21
N VAL A 116 10.79 8.73 20.93
CA VAL A 116 10.26 7.38 20.73
C VAL A 116 9.07 7.46 19.79
N PHE A 117 9.20 6.79 18.64
CA PHE A 117 8.13 6.58 17.67
C PHE A 117 7.64 5.15 17.79
N THR A 118 6.35 4.97 18.05
CA THR A 118 5.70 3.65 18.05
C THR A 118 4.70 3.57 16.91
N GLU A 119 4.68 2.45 16.22
CA GLU A 119 3.75 2.15 15.14
C GLU A 119 3.23 0.72 15.30
N SER A 120 1.92 0.58 15.16
CA SER A 120 1.25 -0.69 14.91
C SER A 120 0.23 -0.46 13.81
N SER A 121 0.38 -1.16 12.70
CA SER A 121 -0.47 -0.99 11.52
C SER A 121 -0.86 -2.34 10.94
N ARG A 122 -2.08 -2.40 10.40
CA ARG A 122 -2.58 -3.57 9.69
C ARG A 122 -3.58 -3.15 8.64
N GLU A 123 -3.43 -3.70 7.44
CA GLU A 123 -4.35 -3.49 6.33
C GLU A 123 -4.91 -4.83 5.88
N THR A 124 -6.21 -4.87 5.62
CA THR A 124 -6.89 -6.07 5.15
C THR A 124 -7.74 -5.74 3.94
N TYR A 125 -7.51 -6.48 2.86
CA TYR A 125 -8.20 -6.34 1.59
C TYR A 125 -8.96 -7.62 1.28
N ARG A 126 -10.25 -7.51 1.01
CA ARG A 126 -11.13 -8.65 0.67
C ARG A 126 -11.85 -8.43 -0.64
N ILE A 127 -12.04 -9.52 -1.39
CA ILE A 127 -12.86 -9.54 -2.61
C ILE A 127 -13.33 -10.97 -2.88
N THR A 128 -14.54 -11.12 -3.39
CA THR A 128 -15.12 -12.38 -3.85
C THR A 128 -15.01 -12.50 -5.36
N ASP A 129 -14.57 -13.66 -5.84
CA ASP A 129 -14.46 -13.94 -7.27
C ASP A 129 -15.80 -13.75 -8.01
N GLY A 130 -15.78 -13.01 -9.11
CA GLY A 130 -16.97 -12.70 -9.92
C GLY A 130 -17.87 -11.58 -9.38
N ASP A 131 -17.60 -11.05 -8.18
CA ASP A 131 -18.34 -9.91 -7.62
C ASP A 131 -17.40 -8.74 -7.33
N PRO A 132 -17.25 -7.78 -8.25
CA PRO A 132 -16.37 -6.63 -8.01
C PRO A 132 -16.91 -5.63 -6.98
N THR A 133 -18.19 -5.72 -6.60
CA THR A 133 -18.80 -4.88 -5.54
C THR A 133 -18.58 -5.45 -4.14
N SER A 134 -18.09 -6.69 -4.03
CA SER A 134 -17.66 -7.28 -2.77
C SER A 134 -16.35 -6.71 -2.21
N ALA A 135 -15.65 -5.88 -2.98
CA ALA A 135 -14.35 -5.32 -2.60
C ALA A 135 -14.43 -4.52 -1.28
N VAL A 136 -13.57 -4.85 -0.34
CA VAL A 136 -13.41 -4.15 0.94
C VAL A 136 -11.94 -3.89 1.19
N ALA A 137 -11.60 -2.65 1.55
CA ALA A 137 -10.29 -2.31 2.09
C ALA A 137 -10.45 -1.77 3.51
N GLU A 138 -9.71 -2.32 4.45
CA GLU A 138 -9.68 -1.88 5.84
C GLU A 138 -8.25 -1.56 6.24
N SER A 139 -8.06 -0.49 7.00
CA SER A 139 -6.80 -0.18 7.65
C SER A 139 -7.02 0.15 9.12
N ARG A 140 -6.04 -0.22 9.94
CA ARG A 140 -5.97 0.11 11.37
C ARG A 140 -4.57 0.56 11.67
N TRP A 141 -4.47 1.70 12.34
CA TRP A 141 -3.19 2.31 12.65
C TRP A 141 -3.22 2.87 14.07
N ALA A 142 -2.16 2.58 14.82
CA ALA A 142 -1.84 3.22 16.08
C ALA A 142 -0.44 3.83 15.96
N ILE A 143 -0.34 5.14 16.12
CA ILE A 143 0.91 5.89 16.08
C ILE A 143 1.13 6.59 17.42
N GLY A 144 2.34 6.50 17.95
CA GLY A 144 2.77 7.19 19.16
C GLY A 144 4.05 7.98 18.93
N LEU A 145 4.11 9.17 19.52
CA LEU A 145 5.26 10.04 19.58
C LEU A 145 5.48 10.43 21.04
N GLU A 146 6.68 10.19 21.56
CA GLU A 146 6.96 10.41 22.98
C GLU A 146 8.34 11.02 23.24
N GLN A 147 8.34 12.05 24.07
CA GLN A 147 9.49 12.70 24.68
C GLN A 147 9.24 12.83 26.20
N PRO A 148 10.25 13.13 27.02
CA PRO A 148 10.08 13.23 28.48
C PRO A 148 9.04 14.26 28.91
N THR A 149 8.84 15.34 28.13
CA THR A 149 7.96 16.46 28.47
C THR A 149 6.63 16.48 27.73
N TRP A 150 6.41 15.55 26.79
CA TRP A 150 5.16 15.48 26.04
C TRP A 150 4.94 14.11 25.39
N ARG A 151 3.69 13.80 25.07
CA ARG A 151 3.32 12.63 24.28
C ARG A 151 2.14 12.96 23.38
N ALA A 152 2.14 12.37 22.19
CA ALA A 152 0.98 12.35 21.30
C ALA A 152 0.74 10.92 20.85
N ARG A 153 -0.52 10.48 20.87
CA ARG A 153 -0.92 9.16 20.38
C ARG A 153 -2.19 9.29 19.55
N LEU A 154 -2.25 8.53 18.47
CA LEU A 154 -3.37 8.46 17.55
C LEU A 154 -3.73 7.00 17.33
N GLU A 155 -5.02 6.70 17.33
CA GLU A 155 -5.58 5.48 16.78
C GLU A 155 -6.56 5.87 15.67
N THR A 156 -6.46 5.21 14.53
CA THR A 156 -7.37 5.42 13.41
C THR A 156 -7.72 4.12 12.72
N THR A 157 -8.96 4.04 12.24
CA THR A 157 -9.39 3.00 11.31
C THR A 157 -9.96 3.64 10.05
N SER A 158 -9.76 2.98 8.92
CA SER A 158 -10.43 3.28 7.66
C SER A 158 -11.10 2.02 7.14
N ARG A 159 -12.29 2.17 6.58
CA ARG A 159 -12.98 1.11 5.84
C ARG A 159 -13.57 1.70 4.57
N VAL A 160 -13.16 1.15 3.43
CA VAL A 160 -13.72 1.44 2.12
C VAL A 160 -14.51 0.23 1.65
N THR A 161 -15.72 0.49 1.18
CA THR A 161 -16.59 -0.47 0.48
C THR A 161 -17.17 0.23 -0.74
N ALA A 162 -17.68 -0.51 -1.72
CA ALA A 162 -18.32 0.11 -2.88
C ALA A 162 -19.45 -0.75 -3.43
N ASP A 163 -20.53 -0.12 -3.86
CA ASP A 163 -21.52 -0.74 -4.73
C ASP A 163 -21.29 -0.31 -6.18
N ALA A 164 -22.30 -0.51 -7.03
CA ALA A 164 -22.23 -0.15 -8.44
C ALA A 164 -22.13 1.37 -8.67
N ASP A 165 -22.67 2.17 -7.75
CA ASP A 165 -22.93 3.60 -7.94
C ASP A 165 -22.03 4.49 -7.07
N ALA A 166 -21.54 3.99 -5.93
CA ALA A 166 -20.77 4.77 -4.98
C ALA A 166 -19.77 3.94 -4.16
N PHE A 167 -18.79 4.65 -3.61
CA PHE A 167 -17.94 4.18 -2.54
C PHE A 167 -18.47 4.72 -1.22
N ARG A 168 -18.46 3.89 -0.18
CA ARG A 168 -18.63 4.35 1.19
C ARG A 168 -17.31 4.25 1.93
N VAL A 169 -16.86 5.36 2.47
CA VAL A 169 -15.61 5.50 3.22
C VAL A 169 -15.93 5.88 4.64
N VAL A 170 -15.65 4.99 5.58
CA VAL A 170 -15.84 5.23 7.01
C VAL A 170 -14.47 5.31 7.68
N ASN A 171 -14.18 6.44 8.33
CA ASN A 171 -12.96 6.64 9.10
C ASN A 171 -13.29 6.94 10.55
N THR A 172 -12.52 6.35 11.47
CA THR A 172 -12.55 6.75 12.88
C THR A 172 -11.17 7.24 13.29
N LEU A 173 -11.15 8.21 14.20
CA LEU A 173 -9.92 8.81 14.71
C LEU A 173 -10.10 9.13 16.18
N ARG A 174 -9.16 8.66 17.00
CA ARG A 174 -8.99 9.08 18.39
C ARG A 174 -7.57 9.52 18.62
N ALA A 175 -7.41 10.70 19.18
CA ALA A 175 -6.10 11.27 19.47
C ALA A 175 -6.03 11.69 20.94
N TRP A 176 -4.89 11.39 21.56
CA TRP A 176 -4.58 11.75 22.93
C TRP A 176 -3.28 12.53 22.99
N ALA A 177 -3.18 13.42 23.98
CA ALA A 177 -1.98 14.18 24.24
C ALA A 177 -1.68 14.23 25.74
N ARG A 178 -0.40 14.22 26.07
CA ARG A 178 0.13 14.56 27.39
C ARG A 178 1.03 15.78 27.21
N ASP A 179 0.73 16.85 27.93
CA ASP A 179 1.63 18.00 28.07
C ASP A 179 2.21 17.98 29.48
N GLY A 180 3.54 17.88 29.56
CA GLY A 180 4.28 17.69 30.80
C GLY A 180 4.91 16.31 30.96
N GLY A 181 5.58 16.15 32.11
CA GLY A 181 6.33 14.96 32.48
C GLY A 181 5.46 13.70 32.65
N PRO A 182 6.06 12.54 32.97
CA PRO A 182 5.34 11.26 33.10
C PRO A 182 4.19 11.22 34.12
N GLY A 183 4.15 12.18 35.06
CA GLY A 183 3.05 12.34 36.02
C GLY A 183 1.86 13.17 35.51
N ALA A 184 1.98 13.81 34.34
CA ALA A 184 0.88 14.54 33.72
C ALA A 184 -0.11 13.56 33.07
N PRO A 185 -1.43 13.84 33.15
CA PRO A 185 -2.42 12.97 32.53
C PRO A 185 -2.32 13.03 31.00
N GLU A 186 -2.46 11.88 30.35
CA GLU A 186 -2.81 11.83 28.94
C GLU A 186 -4.32 12.05 28.79
N VAL A 187 -4.71 13.03 27.97
CA VAL A 187 -6.11 13.40 27.76
C VAL A 187 -6.52 13.18 26.30
N LEU A 188 -7.77 12.77 26.09
CA LEU A 188 -8.36 12.67 24.75
C LEU A 188 -8.57 14.09 24.20
N VAL A 189 -7.91 14.41 23.09
CA VAL A 189 -7.98 15.74 22.45
C VAL A 189 -8.82 15.73 21.18
N ALA A 190 -9.02 14.56 20.56
CA ALA A 190 -9.94 14.40 19.43
C ALA A 190 -10.58 13.00 19.44
N ASP A 191 -11.87 12.95 19.15
CA ASP A 191 -12.61 11.75 18.78
C ASP A 191 -13.51 12.14 17.61
N ARG A 192 -13.34 11.50 16.46
CA ARG A 192 -14.00 11.85 15.21
C ARG A 192 -14.40 10.60 14.46
N VAL A 193 -15.55 10.69 13.82
CA VAL A 193 -16.05 9.72 12.85
C VAL A 193 -16.38 10.48 11.58
N PHE A 194 -15.92 9.95 10.45
CA PHE A 194 -16.22 10.43 9.11
C PHE A 194 -16.91 9.30 8.36
N ASP A 195 -18.00 9.60 7.67
CA ASP A 195 -18.77 8.65 6.86
C ASP A 195 -19.15 9.35 5.57
N ASP A 196 -18.35 9.11 4.54
CA ASP A 196 -18.45 9.77 3.25
C ASP A 196 -19.00 8.80 2.21
N LEU A 197 -19.97 9.27 1.44
CA LEU A 197 -20.46 8.59 0.24
C LEU A 197 -19.91 9.32 -1.00
N VAL A 198 -19.04 8.64 -1.74
CA VAL A 198 -18.36 9.20 -2.91
C VAL A 198 -18.92 8.54 -4.17
N PRO A 199 -19.59 9.29 -5.07
CA PRO A 199 -20.10 8.73 -6.31
C PRO A 199 -19.01 8.11 -7.17
N ARG A 200 -19.29 6.96 -7.76
CA ARG A 200 -18.39 6.30 -8.72
C ARG A 200 -18.50 7.03 -10.06
N THR A 201 -17.50 7.87 -10.35
CA THR A 201 -17.45 8.68 -11.57
C THR A 201 -16.58 8.05 -12.67
N SER A 202 -15.86 6.97 -12.36
CA SER A 202 -15.14 6.18 -13.36
C SER A 202 -16.11 5.27 -14.11
N ALA A 203 -16.08 5.38 -15.44
CA ALA A 203 -16.86 4.56 -16.38
C ALA A 203 -16.36 3.11 -16.49
#